data_AF-A0A6N3E5V3-F1
#
_entry.id   AF-A0A6N3E5V3-F1
#
_cell.length_a   1.000
_cell.length_b   1.000
_cell.length_c   1.000
_cell.angle_alpha   90.00
_cell.angle_beta   90.00
_cell.angle_gamma   90.00
#
_symmetry.space_group_name_H-M   'P 1'
#
loop_
_entity.id
_entity.type
_entity.pdbx_description
1 polymer ?
#
loop_
_entity_poly.entity_id
_entity_poly.type
_entity_poly.pdbx_seq_one_letter_code
_entity_poly.pdbx_strand_id
1 'polypeptide(L)' 'MAKRPVKIATIGGGSSYTPELVEGFIKRYDELPIKELWLVDIEEGKEKLEIVGAMAQRMVKGCSYDDSFNIRS' A
#
# COMPACT_ATOMS: atom_id res chain seq x y z
N MET A 1 12.65 -19.45 10.32
CA MET A 1 11.27 -19.15 10.76
C MET A 1 10.58 -18.38 9.65
N ALA A 2 9.35 -18.75 9.28
CA ALA A 2 8.57 -17.94 8.34
C ALA A 2 8.25 -16.57 8.97
N LYS A 3 8.50 -15.48 8.25
CA LYS A 3 8.15 -14.13 8.72
C LYS A 3 6.62 -14.01 8.74
N ARG A 4 6.07 -13.52 9.85
CA ARG A 4 4.62 -13.32 9.97
C ARG A 4 4.21 -12.10 9.15
N PRO A 5 3.18 -12.20 8.29
CA PRO A 5 2.69 -11.05 7.55
C PRO A 5 2.20 -9.95 8.49
N VAL A 6 2.53 -8.69 8.16
CA VAL A 6 2.17 -7.51 8.97
C VAL A 6 1.03 -6.71 8.35
N LYS A 7 0.41 -5.88 9.18
CA LYS A 7 -0.54 -4.85 8.77
C LYS A 7 0.09 -3.48 9.03
N ILE A 8 0.08 -2.61 8.02
CA ILE A 8 0.67 -1.27 8.07
C ILE A 8 -0.42 -0.24 7.80
N ALA A 9 -0.42 0.86 8.56
CA ALA A 9 -1.24 2.03 8.30
C ALA A 9 -0.36 3.24 8.04
N THR A 10 -0.60 3.95 6.95
CA THR A 10 0.07 5.19 6.56
C THR A 10 -0.92 6.34 6.67
N ILE A 11 -0.63 7.29 7.55
CA ILE A 11 -1.42 8.52 7.72
C ILE A 11 -0.84 9.59 6.79
N GLY A 12 -1.69 10.27 6.01
CA GLY A 12 -1.27 11.10 4.87
C GLY A 12 -1.15 10.29 3.57
N GLY A 13 -2.03 9.31 3.38
CA GLY A 13 -2.00 8.38 2.24
C GLY A 13 -2.21 9.04 0.87
N GLY A 14 -2.83 10.23 0.81
CA GLY A 14 -2.99 11.02 -0.41
C GLY A 14 -1.71 11.73 -0.88
N SER A 15 -0.57 11.46 -0.26
CA SER A 15 0.73 11.99 -0.65
C SER A 15 1.17 11.53 -2.04
N SER A 16 1.84 12.41 -2.78
CA SER A 16 2.52 12.07 -4.04
C SER A 16 3.64 11.04 -3.88
N TYR A 17 4.09 10.81 -2.64
CA TYR A 17 5.14 9.83 -2.30
C TYR A 17 4.59 8.41 -2.02
N THR A 18 3.26 8.26 -1.84
CA THR A 18 2.68 6.92 -1.60
C THR A 18 3.00 5.88 -2.69
N PRO A 19 3.05 6.22 -4.00
CA PRO A 19 3.44 5.25 -5.03
C PRO A 19 4.85 4.68 -4.81
N GLU A 20 5.82 5.51 -4.43
CA GLU A 20 7.20 5.05 -4.21
C GLU A 20 7.32 4.18 -2.94
N LEU A 21 6.50 4.48 -1.92
CA LEU A 21 6.37 3.67 -0.71
C LEU A 21 5.83 2.27 -1.05
N VAL A 22 4.76 2.21 -1.85
CA VAL A 22 4.13 0.95 -2.31
C VAL A 22 5.11 0.16 -3.19
N GLU A 23 5.83 0.81 -4.09
CA GLU A 23 6.88 0.17 -4.88
C GLU A 23 7.98 -0.41 -3.97
N GLY A 24 8.40 0.33 -2.95
CA GLY A 24 9.36 -0.13 -1.96
C GLY A 24 8.91 -1.39 -1.22
N PHE A 25 7.63 -1.46 -0.85
CA PHE A 25 7.00 -2.63 -0.25
C PHE A 25 6.93 -3.82 -1.19
N ILE A 26 6.53 -3.62 -2.44
CA ILE A 26 6.50 -4.70 -3.46
C ILE A 26 7.91 -5.26 -3.67
N LYS A 27 8.93 -4.40 -3.83
CA LYS A 27 10.32 -4.82 -4.05
C LYS A 27 10.93 -5.61 -2.88
N ARG A 28 10.44 -5.38 -1.66
CA ARG A 28 10.97 -5.97 -0.42
C ARG A 28 9.97 -6.91 0.26
N TYR A 29 8.99 -7.41 -0.48
CA TYR A 29 7.91 -8.21 0.11
C TYR A 29 8.44 -9.49 0.79
N ASP A 30 9.46 -10.14 0.23
CA ASP A 30 10.10 -11.32 0.84
C ASP A 30 10.83 -10.99 2.15
N GLU A 31 11.28 -9.74 2.30
CA GLU A 31 11.93 -9.25 3.51
C GLU A 31 10.91 -8.80 4.55
N LEU A 32 9.81 -8.19 4.14
CA LEU A 32 8.73 -7.71 4.98
C LEU A 32 7.38 -8.07 4.33
N PRO A 33 6.85 -9.28 4.59
CA PRO A 33 5.57 -9.69 4.02
C PRO A 33 4.46 -8.81 4.59
N ILE A 34 3.75 -8.07 3.73
CA ILE A 34 2.65 -7.18 4.14
C ILE A 34 1.34 -7.80 3.69
N LYS A 35 0.47 -8.10 4.65
CA LYS A 35 -0.87 -8.60 4.36
C LYS A 35 -1.84 -7.47 3.98
N GLU A 36 -1.74 -6.35 4.70
CA GLU A 36 -2.65 -5.22 4.58
C GLU A 36 -1.88 -3.90 4.69
N LEU A 37 -2.10 -3.00 3.72
CA LEU A 37 -1.70 -1.60 3.80
C LEU A 37 -2.95 -0.72 3.82
N TRP A 38 -3.06 0.12 4.85
CA TRP A 38 -4.13 1.08 5.03
C TRP A 38 -3.61 2.48 4.77
N LEU A 39 -4.09 3.12 3.72
CA LEU A 39 -3.83 4.51 3.41
C LEU A 39 -4.95 5.33 4.04
N VAL A 40 -4.60 6.29 4.88
CA VAL A 40 -5.56 7.12 5.62
C VAL A 40 -5.23 8.57 5.38
N ASP A 41 -6.24 9.39 5.15
CA ASP A 41 -6.12 10.84 5.03
C ASP A 41 -7.30 11.54 5.71
N ILE A 42 -7.21 12.86 5.85
CA ILE A 42 -8.33 13.69 6.33
C ILE A 42 -9.31 13.97 5.19
N GLU A 43 -10.52 14.45 5.50
CA GLU A 43 -11.57 14.69 4.49
C GLU A 43 -11.10 15.62 3.34
N GLU A 44 -10.31 16.65 3.67
CA GLU A 44 -9.73 17.57 2.68
C GLU A 44 -8.77 16.88 1.69
N GLY A 45 -8.15 15.77 2.11
CA GLY A 45 -7.21 14.96 1.32
C GLY A 45 -7.88 13.82 0.56
N LYS A 46 -9.19 13.63 0.69
CA LYS A 46 -9.93 12.46 0.17
C LYS A 46 -9.76 12.24 -1.33
N GLU A 47 -9.89 13.29 -2.14
CA GLU A 47 -9.73 13.16 -3.60
C GLU A 47 -8.31 12.69 -3.97
N LYS A 48 -7.29 13.22 -3.28
CA LYS A 48 -5.90 12.77 -3.47
C LYS A 48 -5.73 11.32 -3.04
N LEU A 49 -6.30 10.95 -1.90
CA LEU A 49 -6.27 9.58 -1.38
C LEU A 49 -6.94 8.60 -2.35
N GLU A 50 -8.08 8.94 -2.95
CA GLU A 50 -8.78 8.09 -3.92
C GLU A 50 -7.93 7.87 -5.19
N ILE A 51 -7.34 8.94 -5.74
CA ILE A 51 -6.49 8.86 -6.93
C ILE A 51 -5.24 8.00 -6.66
N VAL A 52 -4.54 8.30 -5.56
CA VAL A 52 -3.29 7.64 -5.20
C VAL A 52 -3.54 6.21 -4.72
N GLY A 53 -4.62 5.97 -3.97
CA GLY A 53 -5.05 4.66 -3.51
C GLY A 53 -5.42 3.74 -4.68
N ALA A 54 -6.14 4.25 -5.68
CA ALA A 54 -6.42 3.51 -6.91
C ALA A 54 -5.14 3.17 -7.69
N MET A 55 -4.16 4.08 -7.75
CA MET A 55 -2.85 3.79 -8.34
C MET A 55 -2.12 2.68 -7.58
N ALA A 56 -2.05 2.79 -6.25
CA ALA A 56 -1.42 1.79 -5.40
C ALA A 56 -2.04 0.39 -5.57
N GLN A 57 -3.37 0.31 -5.64
CA GLN A 57 -4.08 -0.95 -5.92
C GLN A 57 -3.69 -1.55 -7.27
N ARG A 58 -3.55 -0.74 -8.32
CA ARG A 58 -3.09 -1.23 -9.64
C ARG A 58 -1.65 -1.72 -9.59
N MET A 59 -0.77 -1.04 -8.84
CA MET A 59 0.63 -1.45 -8.68
C MET A 59 0.73 -2.84 -8.04
N VAL A 60 -0.05 -3.11 -7.00
CA VAL A 60 -0.06 -4.42 -6.34
C VAL A 60 -0.71 -5.49 -7.22
N LYS A 61 -1.80 -5.17 -7.92
CA LYS A 61 -2.40 -6.10 -8.91
C LYS A 61 -1.46 -6.46 -10.07
N GLY A 62 -0.45 -5.64 -10.34
CA GLY A 62 0.54 -5.88 -11.38
C GLY A 62 1.77 -6.67 -10.91
N CYS A 63 1.84 -7.09 -9.64
CA CYS A 63 3.00 -7.80 -9.09
C CYS A 63 2.63 -9.23 -8.68
N SER A 64 3.66 -10.05 -8.40
CA SER A 64 3.50 -11.47 -8.06
C SER A 64 2.85 -11.75 -6.68
N TYR A 65 2.47 -10.72 -5.94
CA TYR A 65 1.95 -10.81 -4.57
C TYR A 65 0.50 -10.32 -4.46
N ASP A 66 -0.20 -10.14 -5.58
CA ASP A 66 -1.56 -9.60 -5.67
C ASP A 66 -2.60 -10.35 -4.83
N ASP A 67 -2.45 -11.67 -4.70
CA ASP A 67 -3.33 -12.51 -3.85
C ASP A 67 -3.07 -12.33 -2.33
N SER A 68 -1.88 -11.87 -1.96
CA SER A 68 -1.41 -11.85 -0.56
C SER A 68 -1.28 -10.45 0.03
N PHE A 69 -1.18 -9.41 -0.82
CA PHE A 69 -1.00 -8.03 -0.41
C PHE A 69 -2.24 -7.20 -0.74
N ASN A 70 -2.99 -6.77 0.28
CA ASN A 70 -4.20 -5.97 0.10
C ASN A 70 -4.00 -4.50 0.49
N ILE A 71 -4.51 -3.59 -0.34
CA ILE A 71 -4.51 -2.14 -0.08
C ILE A 71 -5.94 -1.65 0.20
N ARG A 72 -6.10 -0.88 1.26
CA ARG A 72 -7.33 -0.15 1.62
C ARG A 72 -7.00 1.34 1.72
N SER A 73 -7.84 2.19 1.17
CA SER A 73 -7.72 3.65 1.15
C SER A 73 -9.09 4.26 1.40
#